data_AF-A0A7W7YY65-F1
#
_entry.id   AF-A0A7W7YY65-F1
#
_cell.length_a   1.000
_cell.length_b   1.000
_cell.length_c   1.000
_cell.angle_alpha   90.00
_cell.angle_beta   90.00
_cell.angle_gamma   90.00
#
_symmetry.space_group_name_H-M   'P 1'
#
loop_
_entity.id
_entity.type
_entity.pdbx_description
1 polymer ?
#
loop_
_entity_poly.entity_id
_entity_poly.type
_entity_poly.pdbx_seq_one_letter_code
_entity_poly.pdbx_strand_id
1 'polypeptide(L)'
;MPQPLSKFIKPGEPWAMAIDAEEIPKKPALAVLIAETVAKASAMEHGMAMILVHLLHASPEPAFAMFSEVMDAGNKRSMILAAARAALPAEDFEAFEAISSAYRTQMDVRNKFAHWLWGSCDQVDDALVLVDPRYMLKHRRNHQQVWNSDEDLSVAAAERHERRMAAMSYDFDKIYVYRKADFDNVLRDLDETIQMINLIGFILDPSVANLDERLREAFPDHESGASTARQTLSSLRLFSEALTRLRNARQKS
;
A
#
# COMPACT_ATOMS: atom_id res chain seq x y z
N MET A 1 -3.88 -12.25 -0.45
CA MET A 1 -4.07 -11.49 0.81
C MET A 1 -3.42 -12.32 1.89
N PRO A 2 -2.43 -11.76 2.59
CA PRO A 2 -1.64 -12.50 3.57
C PRO A 2 -2.55 -13.08 4.64
N GLN A 3 -2.21 -14.27 5.12
CA GLN A 3 -2.95 -14.96 6.16
C GLN A 3 -2.27 -14.76 7.51
N PRO A 4 -3.02 -14.75 8.63
CA PRO A 4 -2.40 -14.72 9.94
C PRO A 4 -1.59 -15.99 10.19
N LEU A 5 -0.53 -15.87 10.99
CA LEU A 5 0.36 -16.97 11.36
C LEU A 5 -0.40 -18.08 12.10
N SER A 6 -1.48 -17.74 12.81
CA SER A 6 -2.36 -18.68 13.51
C SER A 6 -2.91 -19.81 12.62
N LYS A 7 -3.04 -19.58 11.31
CA LYS A 7 -3.49 -20.61 10.35
C LYS A 7 -2.43 -21.66 10.02
N PHE A 8 -1.17 -21.41 10.36
CA PHE A 8 -0.06 -22.27 10.05
C PHE A 8 0.58 -22.90 11.29
N ILE A 9 0.38 -22.29 12.45
CA ILE A 9 0.87 -22.86 13.72
C ILE A 9 0.11 -24.13 14.04
N LYS A 10 0.86 -25.24 14.16
CA LYS A 10 0.31 -26.55 14.49
C LYS A 10 0.16 -26.68 16.02
N PRO A 11 -1.05 -26.92 16.54
CA PRO A 11 -1.27 -27.06 17.97
C PRO A 11 -0.43 -28.17 18.58
N GLY A 12 0.28 -27.87 19.67
CA GLY A 12 1.09 -28.85 20.41
C GLY A 12 2.47 -29.15 19.80
N GLU A 13 2.78 -28.63 18.61
CA GLU A 13 4.13 -28.70 18.05
C GLU A 13 4.95 -27.48 18.48
N PRO A 14 6.25 -27.65 18.80
CA PRO A 14 7.13 -26.52 19.05
C PRO A 14 7.27 -25.65 17.81
N TRP A 15 7.47 -24.35 18.02
CA TRP A 15 7.73 -23.38 16.97
C TRP A 15 8.87 -22.48 17.42
N ALA A 16 9.62 -21.98 16.44
CA ALA A 16 10.64 -20.95 16.62
C ALA A 16 10.32 -19.80 15.67
N MET A 17 10.31 -18.59 16.21
CA MET A 17 10.08 -17.36 15.44
C MET A 17 11.19 -16.36 15.75
N ALA A 18 11.76 -15.78 14.70
CA ALA A 18 12.76 -14.73 14.78
C ALA A 18 12.22 -13.46 14.11
N ILE A 19 12.31 -12.32 14.80
CA ILE A 19 11.86 -11.02 14.29
C ILE A 19 13.07 -10.08 14.29
N ASP A 20 13.86 -10.16 13.23
CA ASP A 20 15.07 -9.37 13.03
C ASP A 20 15.38 -9.19 11.53
N ALA A 21 16.30 -8.28 11.23
CA ALA A 21 16.70 -8.02 9.85
C ALA A 21 17.61 -9.12 9.25
N GLU A 22 18.21 -9.98 10.08
CA GLU A 22 19.09 -11.08 9.65
C GLU A 22 18.29 -12.24 9.03
N GLU A 23 16.97 -12.27 9.23
CA GLU A 23 16.06 -13.22 8.58
C GLU A 23 15.88 -12.98 7.07
N ILE A 24 16.12 -11.77 6.56
CA ILE A 24 15.92 -11.43 5.14
C ILE A 24 16.98 -12.02 4.22
N PRO A 25 18.29 -11.93 4.52
CA PRO A 25 19.31 -12.59 3.71
C PRO A 25 19.08 -14.09 3.52
N LYS A 26 18.36 -14.74 4.44
CA LYS A 26 17.98 -16.16 4.35
C LYS A 26 16.88 -16.42 3.32
N LYS A 27 16.18 -15.39 2.83
CA LYS A 27 15.08 -15.46 1.86
C LYS A 27 15.31 -14.49 0.68
N PRO A 28 16.41 -14.66 -0.08
CA PRO A 28 16.81 -13.68 -1.11
C PRO A 28 15.75 -13.47 -2.19
N ALA A 29 15.02 -14.52 -2.58
CA ALA A 29 13.95 -14.42 -3.56
C ALA A 29 12.81 -13.48 -3.09
N LEU A 30 12.43 -13.54 -1.81
CA LEU A 30 11.42 -12.64 -1.25
C LEU A 30 11.97 -11.21 -1.07
N ALA A 31 13.25 -11.08 -0.71
CA ALA A 31 13.92 -9.79 -0.57
C ALA A 31 13.88 -8.97 -1.89
N VAL A 32 14.08 -9.63 -3.03
CA VAL A 32 13.98 -9.00 -4.36
C VAL A 32 12.56 -8.49 -4.62
N LEU A 33 11.53 -9.27 -4.30
CA LEU A 33 10.13 -8.87 -4.49
C LEU A 33 9.72 -7.69 -3.61
N ILE A 34 10.28 -7.61 -2.40
CA ILE A 34 10.12 -6.45 -1.51
C ILE A 34 10.76 -5.20 -2.12
N ALA A 35 12.02 -5.32 -2.58
CA ALA A 35 12.72 -4.20 -3.20
C ALA A 35 11.98 -3.70 -4.44
N GLU A 36 11.48 -4.62 -5.28
CA GLU A 36 10.65 -4.28 -6.44
C GLU A 36 9.35 -3.56 -6.03
N THR A 37 8.68 -4.04 -4.98
CA THR A 37 7.48 -3.39 -4.42
C THR A 37 7.76 -1.95 -4.00
N VAL A 38 8.88 -1.70 -3.31
CA VAL A 38 9.29 -0.35 -2.89
C VAL A 38 9.60 0.53 -4.11
N ALA A 39 10.32 0.00 -5.10
CA ALA A 39 10.67 0.74 -6.32
C ALA A 39 9.42 1.15 -7.13
N LYS A 40 8.46 0.23 -7.31
CA LYS A 40 7.18 0.52 -7.98
C LYS A 40 6.36 1.56 -7.22
N ALA A 41 6.37 1.52 -5.88
CA ALA A 41 5.73 2.55 -5.07
C ALA A 41 6.34 3.94 -5.28
N SER A 42 7.67 4.05 -5.37
CA SER A 42 8.33 5.31 -5.71
C SER A 42 7.93 5.83 -7.10
N ALA A 43 7.75 4.93 -8.08
CA ALA A 43 7.26 5.30 -9.41
C ALA A 43 5.81 5.85 -9.35
N MET A 44 4.93 5.25 -8.54
CA MET A 44 3.59 5.79 -8.30
C MET A 44 3.63 7.18 -7.64
N GLU A 45 4.48 7.36 -6.62
CA GLU A 45 4.64 8.67 -5.95
C GLU A 45 5.09 9.75 -6.95
N HIS A 46 6.03 9.43 -7.84
CA HIS A 46 6.45 10.32 -8.91
C HIS A 46 5.31 10.62 -9.90
N GLY A 47 4.57 9.61 -10.36
CA GLY A 47 3.43 9.80 -11.26
C GLY A 47 2.34 10.68 -10.64
N MET A 48 2.06 10.54 -9.34
CA MET A 48 1.14 11.43 -8.61
C MET A 48 1.66 12.88 -8.57
N ALA A 49 2.97 13.08 -8.40
CA ALA A 49 3.58 14.41 -8.47
C ALA A 49 3.43 15.03 -9.87
N MET A 50 3.61 14.25 -10.94
CA MET A 50 3.42 14.73 -12.31
C MET A 50 1.96 15.10 -12.61
N ILE A 51 1.00 14.36 -12.06
CA ILE A 51 -0.42 14.75 -12.15
C ILE A 51 -0.64 16.12 -11.51
N LEU A 52 -0.02 16.42 -10.37
CA LEU A 52 -0.11 17.75 -9.76
C LEU A 52 0.43 18.85 -10.69
N VAL A 53 1.57 18.60 -11.36
CA VAL A 53 2.15 19.53 -12.35
C VAL A 53 1.12 19.83 -13.45
N HIS A 54 0.48 18.80 -14.00
CA HIS A 54 -0.50 18.95 -15.07
C HIS A 54 -1.74 19.71 -14.58
N LEU A 55 -2.25 19.40 -13.38
CA LEU A 55 -3.42 20.06 -12.79
C LEU A 55 -3.20 21.56 -12.51
N LEU A 56 -1.97 21.93 -12.15
CA LEU A 56 -1.62 23.33 -11.84
C LEU A 56 -1.18 24.12 -13.08
N HIS A 57 -0.99 23.47 -14.23
CA HIS A 57 -0.32 24.05 -15.40
C HIS A 57 0.99 24.77 -15.04
N ALA A 58 1.71 24.22 -14.05
CA ALA A 58 2.90 24.83 -13.47
C ALA A 58 4.17 24.29 -14.13
N SER A 59 5.29 24.99 -13.93
CA SER A 59 6.61 24.39 -14.19
C SER A 59 6.80 23.17 -13.27
N PRO A 60 7.38 22.07 -13.77
CA PRO A 60 7.57 20.85 -12.98
C PRO A 60 8.39 21.08 -11.70
N GLU A 61 9.44 21.88 -11.76
CA GLU A 61 10.40 22.02 -10.66
C GLU A 61 9.81 22.65 -9.40
N PRO A 62 9.12 23.83 -9.45
CA PRO A 62 8.46 24.40 -8.28
C PRO A 62 7.34 23.51 -7.73
N ALA A 63 6.54 22.90 -8.61
CA ALA A 63 5.43 22.03 -8.19
C ALA A 63 5.94 20.75 -7.51
N PHE A 64 7.01 20.15 -8.03
CA PHE A 64 7.65 18.99 -7.42
C PHE A 64 8.33 19.32 -6.09
N ALA A 65 8.96 20.49 -5.99
CA ALA A 65 9.52 20.98 -4.73
C ALA A 65 8.42 21.11 -3.66
N MET A 66 7.30 21.76 -3.98
CA MET A 66 6.14 21.86 -3.07
C MET A 66 5.60 20.48 -2.67
N PHE A 67 5.47 19.56 -3.63
CA PHE A 67 5.02 18.19 -3.36
C PHE A 67 5.96 17.43 -2.41
N SER A 68 7.28 17.64 -2.56
CA SER A 68 8.30 16.96 -1.77
C SER A 68 8.36 17.44 -0.32
N GLU A 69 8.06 18.72 -0.07
CA GLU A 69 8.00 19.30 1.29
C GLU A 69 6.83 18.75 2.13
N VAL A 70 5.80 18.18 1.49
CA VAL A 70 4.69 17.57 2.22
C VAL A 70 5.12 16.20 2.75
N MET A 71 5.55 16.12 4.01
CA MET A 71 6.14 14.90 4.58
C MET A 71 5.19 13.69 4.65
N ASP A 72 3.90 13.92 4.86
CA ASP A 72 2.92 12.85 5.02
C ASP A 72 2.27 12.46 3.68
N ALA A 73 2.28 11.16 3.36
CA ALA A 73 1.71 10.65 2.11
C ALA A 73 0.19 10.87 1.99
N GLY A 74 -0.53 10.87 3.13
CA GLY A 74 -1.95 11.20 3.17
C GLY A 74 -2.20 12.67 2.83
N ASN A 75 -1.36 13.57 3.35
CA ASN A 75 -1.40 15.00 3.03
C ASN A 75 -1.05 15.26 1.56
N LYS A 76 -0.01 14.61 1.01
CA LYS A 76 0.33 14.67 -0.43
C LYS A 76 -0.89 14.31 -1.29
N ARG A 77 -1.52 13.18 -0.98
CA ARG A 77 -2.72 12.70 -1.69
C ARG A 77 -3.88 13.69 -1.57
N SER A 78 -4.13 14.23 -0.38
CA SER A 78 -5.23 15.17 -0.12
C SER A 78 -5.04 16.49 -0.86
N MET A 79 -3.79 16.98 -0.93
CA MET A 79 -3.42 18.14 -1.72
C MET A 79 -3.73 17.94 -3.21
N ILE A 80 -3.32 16.82 -3.80
CA ILE A 80 -3.59 16.54 -5.22
C ILE A 80 -5.09 16.38 -5.47
N LEU A 81 -5.82 15.72 -4.57
CA LEU A 81 -7.29 15.63 -4.68
C LEU A 81 -7.97 17.00 -4.63
N ALA A 82 -7.47 17.93 -3.82
CA ALA A 82 -7.98 19.29 -3.77
C ALA A 82 -7.71 20.04 -5.09
N ALA A 83 -6.49 19.94 -5.63
CA ALA A 83 -6.15 20.50 -6.94
C ALA A 83 -7.02 19.91 -8.06
N ALA A 84 -7.18 18.59 -8.08
CA ALA A 84 -8.01 17.89 -9.06
C ALA A 84 -9.48 18.31 -8.99
N ARG A 85 -10.04 18.45 -7.78
CA ARG A 85 -11.43 18.92 -7.59
C ARG A 85 -11.65 20.33 -8.12
N ALA A 86 -10.64 21.18 -8.04
CA ALA A 86 -10.72 22.56 -8.51
C ALA A 86 -10.52 22.69 -10.03
N ALA A 87 -9.67 21.85 -10.61
CA ALA A 87 -9.27 21.97 -12.01
C ALA A 87 -10.06 21.07 -12.98
N LEU A 88 -10.57 19.92 -12.52
CA LEU A 88 -11.17 18.92 -13.41
C LEU A 88 -12.70 19.01 -13.49
N PRO A 89 -13.28 18.69 -14.66
CA PRO A 89 -14.70 18.38 -14.77
C PRO A 89 -15.11 17.22 -13.83
N ALA A 90 -16.40 17.14 -13.50
CA ALA A 90 -16.89 16.17 -12.52
C ALA A 90 -16.58 14.71 -12.87
N GLU A 91 -16.65 14.34 -14.16
CA GLU A 91 -16.34 12.98 -14.64
C GLU A 91 -14.86 12.64 -14.47
N ASP A 92 -13.97 13.56 -14.86
CA ASP A 92 -12.52 13.40 -14.75
C ASP A 92 -12.07 13.39 -13.29
N PHE A 93 -12.71 14.21 -12.45
CA PHE A 93 -12.49 14.20 -11.02
C PHE A 93 -12.93 12.86 -10.39
N GLU A 94 -14.07 12.30 -10.80
CA GLU A 94 -14.52 10.99 -10.32
C GLU A 94 -13.54 9.88 -10.69
N ALA A 95 -13.05 9.87 -11.94
CA ALA A 95 -12.02 8.93 -12.38
C ALA A 95 -10.74 9.09 -11.55
N PHE A 96 -10.26 10.32 -11.36
CA PHE A 96 -9.07 10.58 -10.55
C PHE A 96 -9.25 10.18 -9.08
N GLU A 97 -10.43 10.40 -8.49
CA GLU A 97 -10.73 9.98 -7.12
C GLU A 97 -10.69 8.45 -6.97
N ALA A 98 -11.17 7.70 -7.96
CA ALA A 98 -11.05 6.24 -8.00
C ALA A 98 -9.58 5.80 -8.06
N ILE A 99 -8.77 6.42 -8.93
CA ILE A 99 -7.32 6.13 -9.04
C ILE A 99 -6.61 6.45 -7.72
N SER A 100 -6.90 7.61 -7.14
CA SER A 100 -6.34 8.05 -5.86
C SER A 100 -6.70 7.10 -4.70
N SER A 101 -7.86 6.45 -4.75
CA SER A 101 -8.25 5.41 -3.80
C SER A 101 -7.41 4.13 -3.97
N ALA A 102 -7.22 3.67 -5.20
CA ALA A 102 -6.36 2.52 -5.51
C ALA A 102 -4.90 2.77 -5.09
N TYR A 103 -4.36 3.95 -5.44
CA TYR A 103 -3.04 4.41 -5.01
C TYR A 103 -2.86 4.32 -3.49
N ARG A 104 -3.83 4.83 -2.71
CA ARG A 104 -3.75 4.77 -1.23
C ARG A 104 -3.61 3.33 -0.74
N THR A 105 -4.45 2.41 -1.26
CA THR A 105 -4.40 1.01 -0.87
C THR A 105 -3.03 0.38 -1.15
N GLN A 106 -2.42 0.69 -2.29
CA GLN A 106 -1.08 0.15 -2.61
C GLN A 106 0.03 0.78 -1.75
N MET A 107 -0.06 2.08 -1.44
CA MET A 107 0.87 2.73 -0.52
C MET A 107 0.78 2.15 0.89
N ASP A 108 -0.42 1.81 1.37
CA ASP A 108 -0.61 1.15 2.66
C ASP A 108 0.07 -0.24 2.70
N VAL A 109 0.02 -0.98 1.59
CA VAL A 109 0.72 -2.27 1.46
C VAL A 109 2.23 -2.06 1.48
N ARG A 110 2.77 -1.12 0.68
CA ARG A 110 4.20 -0.78 0.71
C ARG A 110 4.67 -0.34 2.09
N ASN A 111 3.87 0.44 2.81
CA ASN A 111 4.21 0.92 4.15
C ASN A 111 4.41 -0.22 5.13
N LYS A 112 3.64 -1.32 5.00
CA LYS A 112 3.88 -2.52 5.81
C LYS A 112 5.26 -3.10 5.51
N PHE A 113 5.59 -3.28 4.24
CA PHE A 113 6.92 -3.80 3.88
C PHE A 113 8.04 -2.87 4.34
N ALA A 114 7.91 -1.56 4.20
CA ALA A 114 8.97 -0.61 4.55
C ALA A 114 9.14 -0.39 6.07
N HIS A 115 8.06 -0.55 6.86
CA HIS A 115 8.06 -0.10 8.27
C HIS A 115 7.69 -1.18 9.27
N TRP A 116 7.22 -2.35 8.85
CA TRP A 116 6.94 -3.44 9.78
C TRP A 116 8.18 -4.28 10.05
N LEU A 117 8.17 -4.96 11.20
CA LEU A 117 9.27 -5.83 11.57
C LEU A 117 9.19 -7.11 10.73
N TRP A 118 10.34 -7.48 10.20
CA TRP A 118 10.52 -8.65 9.35
C TRP A 118 10.99 -9.83 10.19
N GLY A 119 10.66 -11.04 9.74
CA GLY A 119 11.02 -12.23 10.48
C GLY A 119 10.74 -13.54 9.75
N SER A 120 10.91 -14.63 10.49
CA SER A 120 10.68 -15.99 10.04
C SER A 120 10.03 -16.83 11.12
N CYS A 121 9.39 -17.93 10.69
CA CYS A 121 8.95 -18.99 11.58
C CYS A 121 9.28 -20.33 10.94
N ASP A 122 9.81 -21.27 11.72
CA ASP A 122 10.21 -22.60 11.26
C ASP A 122 9.06 -23.46 10.72
N GLN A 123 7.83 -23.23 11.16
CA GLN A 123 6.64 -23.89 10.63
C GLN A 123 6.16 -23.32 9.27
N VAL A 124 6.75 -22.21 8.81
CA VAL A 124 6.50 -21.55 7.51
C VAL A 124 7.80 -21.01 6.91
N ASP A 125 8.76 -21.90 6.67
CA ASP A 125 10.11 -21.58 6.19
C ASP A 125 10.15 -20.88 4.82
N ASP A 126 9.16 -21.13 3.97
CA ASP A 126 9.00 -20.58 2.62
C ASP A 126 8.42 -19.14 2.58
N ALA A 127 8.18 -18.53 3.74
CA ALA A 127 7.43 -17.28 3.85
C ALA A 127 8.16 -16.19 4.66
N LEU A 128 7.82 -14.94 4.40
CA LEU A 128 8.18 -13.82 5.25
C LEU A 128 7.12 -13.61 6.32
N VAL A 129 7.54 -13.47 7.57
CA VAL A 129 6.67 -13.05 8.67
C VAL A 129 6.77 -11.54 8.84
N LEU A 130 5.63 -10.85 8.86
CA LEU A 130 5.54 -9.42 9.13
C LEU A 130 4.74 -9.12 10.39
N VAL A 131 5.27 -8.22 11.22
CA VAL A 131 4.67 -7.82 12.49
C VAL A 131 4.60 -6.30 12.61
N ASP A 132 3.42 -5.78 12.95
CA ASP A 132 3.24 -4.36 13.24
C ASP A 132 4.10 -3.96 14.46
N PRO A 133 5.01 -2.97 14.35
CA PRO A 133 5.84 -2.54 15.47
C PRO A 133 5.01 -2.08 16.68
N ARG A 134 3.81 -1.54 16.45
CA ARG A 134 2.89 -1.11 17.51
C ARG A 134 2.35 -2.29 18.31
N TYR A 135 2.16 -3.44 17.65
CA TYR A 135 1.81 -4.68 18.34
C TYR A 135 2.98 -5.13 19.23
N MET A 136 4.21 -5.12 18.71
CA MET A 136 5.41 -5.48 19.48
C MET A 136 5.66 -4.57 20.69
N LEU A 137 5.39 -3.26 20.57
CA LEU A 137 5.47 -2.33 21.70
C LEU A 137 4.45 -2.67 22.81
N LYS A 138 3.21 -3.00 22.43
CA LYS A 138 2.18 -3.43 23.40
C LYS A 138 2.56 -4.76 24.07
N HIS A 139 3.03 -5.72 23.28
CA HIS A 139 3.50 -7.01 23.80
C HIS A 139 4.67 -6.82 24.78
N ARG A 140 5.68 -6.02 24.42
CA ARG A 140 6.83 -5.71 25.29
C ARG A 140 6.41 -5.00 26.58
N ARG A 141 5.44 -4.08 26.51
CA ARG A 141 4.88 -3.42 27.70
C ARG A 141 4.20 -4.43 28.62
N ASN A 142 3.39 -5.33 28.09
CA ASN A 142 2.72 -6.36 28.87
C ASN A 142 3.74 -7.28 29.55
N HIS A 143 4.74 -7.72 28.80
CA HIS A 143 5.88 -8.48 29.33
C HIS A 143 6.55 -7.72 30.49
N GLN A 144 6.95 -6.47 30.28
CA GLN A 144 7.59 -5.64 31.31
C GLN A 144 6.71 -5.48 32.56
N GLN A 145 5.40 -5.28 32.41
CA GLN A 145 4.48 -5.15 33.53
C GLN A 145 4.42 -6.41 34.39
N VAL A 146 4.39 -7.60 33.77
CA VAL A 146 4.30 -8.87 34.49
C VAL A 146 5.61 -9.25 35.21
N TRP A 147 6.76 -8.82 34.68
CA TRP A 147 8.07 -9.12 35.29
C TRP A 147 8.54 -8.07 36.30
N ASN A 148 8.04 -6.83 36.20
CA ASN A 148 8.42 -5.74 37.12
C ASN A 148 7.36 -5.42 38.18
N SER A 149 6.17 -6.01 38.11
CA SER A 149 5.18 -5.86 39.18
C SER A 149 5.64 -6.60 40.43
N ASP A 150 5.47 -5.99 41.61
CA ASP A 150 5.60 -6.68 42.88
C ASP A 150 4.75 -7.95 42.87
N GLU A 151 5.33 -9.05 43.33
CA GLU A 151 4.67 -10.34 43.28
C GLU A 151 3.48 -10.35 44.24
N ASP A 152 2.26 -10.36 43.69
CA ASP A 152 1.05 -10.53 44.50
C ASP A 152 0.95 -11.98 44.99
N LEU A 153 1.49 -12.20 46.19
CA LEU A 153 1.49 -13.50 46.86
C LEU A 153 0.09 -13.98 47.24
N SER A 154 -0.95 -13.13 47.16
CA SER A 154 -2.35 -13.53 47.41
C SER A 154 -2.97 -14.31 46.24
N VAL A 155 -2.42 -14.18 45.03
CA VAL A 155 -2.81 -14.95 43.84
C VAL A 155 -2.19 -16.35 43.89
N ALA A 156 -2.87 -17.39 43.39
CA ALA A 156 -2.30 -18.74 43.37
C ALA A 156 -1.05 -18.83 42.47
N ALA A 157 -0.06 -19.65 42.83
CA ALA A 157 1.19 -19.80 42.07
C ALA A 157 0.96 -20.25 40.60
N ALA A 158 -0.03 -21.12 40.38
CA ALA A 158 -0.42 -21.58 39.05
C ALA A 158 -0.96 -20.42 38.18
N GLU A 159 -1.81 -19.57 38.77
CA GLU A 159 -2.36 -18.40 38.08
C GLU A 159 -1.27 -17.35 37.78
N ARG A 160 -0.30 -17.16 38.69
CA ARG A 160 0.88 -16.30 38.42
C ARG A 160 1.72 -16.85 37.26
N HIS A 161 1.92 -18.17 37.21
CA HIS A 161 2.63 -18.82 36.11
C HIS A 161 1.88 -18.64 34.79
N GLU A 162 0.56 -18.85 34.78
CA GLU A 162 -0.28 -18.65 33.58
C GLU A 162 -0.21 -17.20 33.07
N ARG A 163 -0.31 -16.20 33.96
CA ARG A 163 -0.16 -14.78 33.59
C ARG A 163 1.22 -14.48 32.98
N ARG A 164 2.30 -15.04 33.54
CA ARG A 164 3.66 -14.92 32.98
C ARG A 164 3.77 -15.55 31.60
N MET A 165 3.20 -16.74 31.42
CA MET A 165 3.21 -17.42 30.13
C MET A 165 2.38 -16.67 29.08
N ALA A 166 1.21 -16.17 29.43
CA ALA A 166 0.37 -15.36 28.55
C ALA A 166 1.08 -14.07 28.13
N ALA A 167 1.82 -13.42 29.04
CA ALA A 167 2.59 -12.21 28.73
C ALA A 167 3.78 -12.43 27.77
N MET A 168 4.29 -13.66 27.70
CA MET A 168 5.32 -14.08 26.74
C MET A 168 4.73 -14.64 25.43
N SER A 169 3.43 -14.96 25.41
CA SER A 169 2.78 -15.53 24.23
C SER A 169 2.51 -14.49 23.15
N TYR A 170 2.75 -14.86 21.90
CA TYR A 170 2.37 -14.07 20.75
C TYR A 170 0.91 -14.32 20.37
N ASP A 171 0.24 -13.26 19.93
CA ASP A 171 -1.05 -13.30 19.28
C ASP A 171 -0.79 -13.48 17.79
N PHE A 172 -0.83 -14.73 17.34
CA PHE A 172 -0.53 -15.11 15.96
C PHE A 172 -1.56 -14.58 14.94
N ASP A 173 -2.70 -14.04 15.37
CA ASP A 173 -3.64 -13.33 14.49
C ASP A 173 -3.16 -11.92 14.11
N LYS A 174 -2.18 -11.38 14.83
CA LYS A 174 -1.56 -10.07 14.55
C LYS A 174 -0.27 -10.16 13.74
N ILE A 175 0.16 -11.38 13.43
CA ILE A 175 1.39 -11.69 12.72
C ILE A 175 1.00 -12.25 11.35
N TYR A 176 1.51 -11.65 10.28
CA TYR A 176 1.08 -11.99 8.93
C TYR A 176 2.15 -12.75 8.17
N VAL A 177 1.72 -13.77 7.44
CA VAL A 177 2.57 -14.61 6.60
C VAL A 177 2.41 -14.18 5.14
N TYR A 178 3.53 -13.82 4.52
CA TYR A 178 3.62 -13.42 3.12
C TYR A 178 4.43 -14.45 2.34
N ARG A 179 3.74 -15.15 1.43
CA ARG A 179 4.39 -16.06 0.47
C ARG A 179 4.62 -15.37 -0.87
N LYS A 180 5.41 -16.00 -1.74
CA LYS A 180 5.65 -15.52 -3.11
C LYS A 180 4.35 -15.12 -3.83
N ALA A 181 3.30 -15.95 -3.74
CA ALA A 181 2.02 -15.65 -4.38
C ALA A 181 1.35 -14.36 -3.86
N ASP A 182 1.55 -13.98 -2.59
CA ASP A 182 1.06 -12.70 -2.07
C ASP A 182 1.83 -11.53 -2.69
N PHE A 183 3.16 -11.66 -2.83
CA PHE A 183 3.98 -10.66 -3.53
C PHE A 183 3.61 -10.53 -5.00
N ASP A 184 3.40 -11.64 -5.71
CA ASP A 184 2.99 -11.62 -7.13
C ASP A 184 1.66 -10.86 -7.30
N ASN A 185 0.71 -11.05 -6.38
CA ASN A 185 -0.54 -10.29 -6.38
C ASN A 185 -0.32 -8.79 -6.09
N VAL A 186 0.54 -8.45 -5.13
CA VAL A 186 0.87 -7.05 -4.81
C VAL A 186 1.53 -6.36 -6.01
N LEU A 187 2.50 -7.01 -6.65
CA LEU A 187 3.21 -6.44 -7.80
C LEU A 187 2.27 -6.23 -8.99
N ARG A 188 1.37 -7.18 -9.26
CA ARG A 188 0.31 -7.00 -10.27
C ARG A 188 -0.56 -5.78 -9.96
N ASP A 189 -1.02 -5.65 -8.71
CA ASP A 189 -1.88 -4.54 -8.31
C ASP A 189 -1.15 -3.19 -8.35
N LEU A 190 0.15 -3.17 -8.06
CA LEU A 190 1.03 -2.00 -8.24
C LEU A 190 1.16 -1.62 -9.71
N ASP A 191 1.44 -2.59 -10.59
CA ASP A 191 1.60 -2.34 -12.03
C ASP A 191 0.31 -1.78 -12.66
N GLU A 192 -0.83 -2.35 -12.30
CA GLU A 192 -2.12 -1.88 -12.76
C GLU A 192 -2.40 -0.45 -12.22
N THR A 193 -2.03 -0.14 -10.98
CA THR A 193 -2.16 1.22 -10.41
C THR A 193 -1.21 2.22 -11.09
N ILE A 194 0.02 1.82 -11.42
CA ILE A 194 0.97 2.64 -12.21
C ILE A 194 0.37 2.92 -13.58
N GLN A 195 -0.20 1.92 -14.24
CA GLN A 195 -0.85 2.09 -15.54
C GLN A 195 -2.02 3.08 -15.44
N MET A 196 -2.85 2.98 -14.41
CA MET A 196 -3.93 3.95 -14.15
C MET A 196 -3.40 5.39 -14.01
N ILE A 197 -2.34 5.58 -13.22
CA ILE A 197 -1.67 6.88 -13.00
C ILE A 197 -1.10 7.43 -14.32
N ASN A 198 -0.46 6.60 -15.12
CA ASN A 198 0.10 7.01 -16.41
C ASN A 198 -1.00 7.38 -17.41
N LEU A 199 -2.10 6.61 -17.48
CA LEU A 199 -3.22 6.89 -18.37
C LEU A 199 -3.91 8.21 -18.01
N ILE A 200 -4.18 8.46 -16.73
CA ILE A 200 -4.77 9.75 -16.34
C ILE A 200 -3.77 10.89 -16.52
N GLY A 201 -2.48 10.68 -16.23
CA GLY A 201 -1.43 11.66 -16.50
C GLY A 201 -1.38 12.06 -17.99
N PHE A 202 -1.48 11.08 -18.88
CA PHE A 202 -1.55 11.28 -20.33
C PHE A 202 -2.82 12.03 -20.77
N ILE A 203 -3.98 11.68 -20.20
CA ILE A 203 -5.25 12.39 -20.45
C ILE A 203 -5.16 13.87 -20.04
N LEU A 204 -4.44 14.16 -18.95
CA LEU A 204 -4.32 15.51 -18.40
C LEU A 204 -3.15 16.33 -18.99
N ASP A 205 -2.30 15.73 -19.81
CA ASP A 205 -1.15 16.41 -20.40
C ASP A 205 -1.61 17.36 -21.54
N PRO A 206 -1.38 18.69 -21.43
CA PRO A 206 -1.78 19.64 -22.47
C PRO A 206 -1.10 19.38 -23.82
N SER A 207 0.10 18.79 -23.82
CA SER A 207 0.81 18.46 -25.06
C SER A 207 0.12 17.35 -25.86
N VAL A 208 -0.56 16.43 -25.18
CA VAL A 208 -1.35 15.36 -25.79
C VAL A 208 -2.58 15.95 -26.46
N ALA A 209 -3.30 16.85 -25.79
CA ALA A 209 -4.46 17.52 -26.38
C ALA A 209 -4.09 18.29 -27.65
N ASN A 210 -2.99 19.04 -27.60
CA ASN A 210 -2.46 19.79 -28.75
C ASN A 210 -2.03 18.87 -29.91
N LEU A 211 -1.42 17.71 -29.58
CA LEU A 211 -1.02 16.73 -30.59
C LEU A 211 -2.25 16.09 -31.25
N ASP A 212 -3.24 15.68 -30.47
CA ASP A 212 -4.49 15.11 -30.94
C ASP A 212 -5.21 16.08 -31.89
N GLU A 213 -5.26 17.38 -31.57
CA GLU A 213 -5.85 18.41 -32.43
C GLU A 213 -5.14 18.49 -33.78
N ARG A 214 -3.81 18.60 -33.78
CA ARG A 214 -2.98 18.64 -35.00
C ARG A 214 -3.12 17.38 -35.84
N LEU A 215 -3.22 16.21 -35.19
CA LEU A 215 -3.39 14.95 -35.90
C LEU A 215 -4.77 14.83 -36.54
N ARG A 216 -5.83 15.32 -35.90
CA ARG A 216 -7.18 15.37 -36.51
C ARG A 216 -7.24 16.31 -37.70
N GLU A 217 -6.55 17.45 -37.65
CA GLU A 217 -6.44 18.36 -38.79
C GLU A 217 -5.75 17.69 -39.99
N ALA A 218 -4.68 16.93 -39.75
CA ALA A 218 -3.93 16.23 -40.79
C ALA A 218 -4.62 14.93 -41.26
N PHE A 219 -5.32 14.25 -40.36
CA PHE A 219 -5.94 12.94 -40.57
C PHE A 219 -7.34 12.94 -39.91
N PRO A 220 -8.42 13.28 -40.66
CA PRO A 220 -9.76 13.43 -40.10
C PRO A 220 -10.30 12.20 -39.35
N ASP A 221 -9.84 11.00 -39.72
CA ASP A 221 -10.24 9.73 -39.10
C ASP A 221 -9.35 9.33 -37.90
N HIS A 222 -8.46 10.23 -37.43
CA HIS A 222 -7.56 9.95 -36.32
C HIS A 222 -8.33 9.79 -34.99
N GLU A 223 -8.18 8.61 -34.38
CA GLU A 223 -8.70 8.34 -33.04
C GLU A 223 -7.87 9.07 -31.99
N SER A 224 -8.55 9.84 -31.12
CA SER A 224 -7.91 10.58 -30.04
C SER A 224 -7.17 9.64 -29.08
N GLY A 225 -5.90 9.95 -28.82
CA GLY A 225 -5.12 9.23 -27.81
C GLY A 225 -5.78 9.30 -26.43
N ALA A 226 -6.34 10.46 -26.06
CA ALA A 226 -7.05 10.62 -24.79
C ALA A 226 -8.30 9.72 -24.70
N SER A 227 -9.04 9.54 -25.81
CA SER A 227 -10.18 8.63 -25.88
C SER A 227 -9.76 7.18 -25.68
N THR A 228 -8.70 6.76 -26.38
CA THR A 228 -8.11 5.42 -26.23
C THR A 228 -7.63 5.17 -24.80
N ALA A 229 -7.00 6.18 -24.18
CA ALA A 229 -6.54 6.10 -22.80
C ALA A 229 -7.70 5.94 -21.80
N ARG A 230 -8.81 6.65 -22.01
CA ARG A 230 -10.04 6.52 -21.19
C ARG A 230 -10.67 5.14 -21.33
N GLN A 231 -10.76 4.62 -22.55
CA GLN A 231 -11.27 3.27 -22.79
C GLN A 231 -10.39 2.23 -22.09
N THR A 232 -9.07 2.35 -22.24
CA THR A 232 -8.11 1.46 -21.58
C THR A 232 -8.26 1.53 -20.07
N LEU A 233 -8.33 2.74 -19.49
CA LEU A 233 -8.54 2.95 -18.06
C LEU A 233 -9.82 2.26 -17.57
N SER A 234 -10.91 2.37 -18.33
CA SER A 234 -12.20 1.74 -17.98
C SER A 234 -12.16 0.21 -17.96
N SER A 235 -11.22 -0.39 -18.69
CA SER A 235 -11.01 -1.84 -18.77
C SER A 235 -10.15 -2.42 -17.64
N LEU A 236 -9.45 -1.55 -16.89
CA LEU A 236 -8.62 -1.98 -15.76
C LEU A 236 -9.50 -2.38 -14.58
N ARG A 237 -9.28 -3.59 -14.07
CA ARG A 237 -10.02 -4.20 -12.97
C ARG A 237 -10.00 -3.31 -11.72
N LEU A 238 -8.82 -2.85 -11.28
CA LEU A 238 -8.69 -2.02 -10.08
C LEU A 238 -9.42 -0.69 -10.23
N PHE A 239 -9.44 -0.12 -11.44
CA PHE A 239 -10.19 1.10 -11.72
C PHE A 239 -11.70 0.84 -11.60
N SER A 240 -12.23 -0.18 -12.27
CA SER A 240 -13.66 -0.52 -12.21
C SER A 240 -14.11 -0.85 -10.78
N GLU A 241 -13.30 -1.60 -10.02
CA GLU A 241 -13.57 -1.94 -8.61
C GLU A 241 -13.56 -0.68 -7.71
N ALA A 242 -12.58 0.22 -7.90
CA ALA A 242 -12.49 1.46 -7.13
C ALA A 242 -13.66 2.41 -7.44
N LEU A 243 -14.00 2.57 -8.72
CA LEU A 243 -15.11 3.41 -9.18
C LEU A 243 -16.46 2.90 -8.67
N THR A 244 -16.67 1.58 -8.71
CA THR A 244 -17.90 0.96 -8.18
C THR A 244 -18.02 1.21 -6.67
N ARG A 245 -16.95 1.01 -5.91
CA ARG A 245 -16.94 1.29 -4.47
C ARG A 245 -17.23 2.75 -4.17
N LEU A 246 -16.65 3.67 -4.93
CA LEU A 246 -16.85 5.11 -4.78
C LEU A 246 -18.32 5.50 -5.00
N ARG A 247 -18.92 5.04 -6.10
CA ARG A 247 -20.32 5.31 -6.44
C ARG A 247 -21.28 4.73 -5.40
N ASN A 248 -21.02 3.50 -4.93
CA ASN A 248 -21.81 2.88 -3.87
C ASN A 248 -21.73 3.63 -2.54
N ALA A 249 -20.58 4.21 -2.20
CA ALA A 249 -20.41 5.00 -0.99
C ALA A 249 -21.24 6.30 -1.05
N ARG A 250 -21.28 6.98 -2.20
CA ARG A 250 -22.04 8.21 -2.42
C ARG A 250 -23.56 8.01 -2.41
N GLN A 251 -24.04 6.83 -2.79
CA GLN A 251 -25.48 6.50 -2.71
C GLN A 251 -25.97 6.30 -1.27
N LYS A 252 -25.06 6.07 -0.32
CA LYS A 252 -25.38 5.82 1.09
C LYS A 252 -25.26 7.06 1.98
N SER A 253 -24.67 8.14 1.46
CA SER A 253 -24.51 9.44 2.13
C SER A 253 -25.63 10.38 1.76
#